data_AF-A0A3D3GNZ8-F1
#
_entry.id   AF-A0A3D3GNZ8-F1
#
_cell.length_a   1.000
_cell.length_b   1.000
_cell.length_c   1.000
_cell.angle_alpha   90.00
_cell.angle_beta   90.00
_cell.angle_gamma   90.00
#
_symmetry.space_group_name_H-M   'P 1'
#
loop_
_entity.id
_entity.type
_entity.pdbx_description
1 polymer ?
#
loop_
_entity_poly.entity_id
_entity_poly.type
_entity_poly.pdbx_seq_one_letter_code
_entity_poly.pdbx_strand_id
1 'polypeptide(L)' 'MTDQFVYEEMTEDGGWRVRVMRNGEHVGTIIKNSNSGNYEYFPGAHNYLSFSEQDKNLDSMKKKIEKSF' A
#
# COMPACT_ATOMS: atom_id res chain seq x y z
N MET A 1 19.89 7.64 -8.06
CA MET A 1 18.97 8.29 -7.10
C MET A 1 18.37 7.16 -6.28
N THR A 2 18.45 7.21 -4.96
CA THR A 2 17.82 6.18 -4.12
C THR A 2 16.33 6.44 -4.11
N ASP A 3 15.52 5.44 -4.44
CA ASP A 3 14.08 5.58 -4.35
C ASP A 3 13.66 5.84 -2.91
N GLN A 4 12.98 6.96 -2.68
CA GLN A 4 12.45 7.30 -1.37
C GLN A 4 10.99 6.90 -1.30
N PHE A 5 10.70 5.92 -0.45
CA PHE A 5 9.33 5.53 -0.12
C PHE A 5 8.84 6.27 1.11
N VAL A 6 7.59 6.73 1.06
CA VAL A 6 6.87 7.31 2.19
C VAL A 6 5.54 6.59 2.33
N TYR A 7 5.21 6.22 3.56
CA TYR A 7 3.99 5.50 3.91
C TYR A 7 3.15 6.38 4.84
N GLU A 8 2.03 6.89 4.35
CA GLU A 8 1.16 7.79 5.10
C GLU A 8 -0.07 7.04 5.59
N GLU A 9 -0.16 6.80 6.90
CA GLU A 9 -1.38 6.22 7.48
C GLU A 9 -2.51 7.24 7.46
N MET A 10 -3.65 6.84 6.91
CA MET A 10 -4.86 7.64 6.86
C MET A 10 -5.98 6.85 7.52
N THR A 11 -6.60 7.46 8.51
CA THR A 11 -7.80 6.95 9.18
C THR A 11 -8.93 7.89 8.81
N GLU A 12 -9.79 7.46 7.89
CA GLU A 12 -11.01 8.20 7.51
C GLU A 12 -12.24 7.34 7.80
N ASP A 13 -13.44 7.92 7.74
CA ASP A 13 -14.74 7.27 8.03
C ASP A 13 -15.04 5.95 7.26
N GLY A 14 -14.14 5.53 6.37
CA GLY A 14 -14.18 4.26 5.62
C GLY A 14 -13.14 3.20 6.03
N GLY A 15 -12.34 3.43 7.09
CA GLY A 15 -11.38 2.46 7.63
C GLY A 15 -9.91 2.88 7.58
N TRP A 16 -9.03 1.98 8.00
CA TRP A 16 -7.58 2.19 8.02
C TRP A 16 -6.95 1.90 6.65
N ARG A 17 -6.15 2.83 6.14
CA ARG A 17 -5.40 2.71 4.89
C ARG A 17 -4.04 3.37 4.98
N VAL A 18 -3.10 2.98 4.12
CA VAL A 18 -1.77 3.57 4.00
C VAL A 18 -1.56 4.00 2.57
N ARG A 19 -1.32 5.29 2.34
CA ARG A 19 -0.89 5.80 1.05
C ARG A 19 0.59 5.48 0.86
N VAL A 20 0.94 4.89 -0.28
CA VAL A 20 2.33 4.59 -0.65
C VAL A 20 2.79 5.61 -1.68
N MET A 21 3.79 6.40 -1.30
CA MET A 21 4.42 7.42 -2.15
C MET A 21 5.84 6.98 -2.52
N ARG A 22 6.25 7.18 -3.77
CA ARG A 22 7.63 7.00 -4.24
C ARG A 22 8.08 8.30 -4.90
N ASN A 23 9.19 8.87 -4.44
CA ASN A 23 9.78 10.10 -5.02
C ASN A 23 8.76 11.26 -5.18
N GLY A 24 7.79 11.36 -4.26
CA GLY A 24 6.74 12.38 -4.29
C GLY A 24 5.48 12.03 -5.09
N GLU A 25 5.45 10.88 -5.77
CA GLU A 25 4.30 10.40 -6.55
C GLU A 25 3.53 9.30 -5.83
N HIS A 26 2.19 9.32 -5.94
CA HIS A 26 1.34 8.27 -5.37
C HIS A 26 1.41 7.02 -6.25
N VAL A 27 1.95 5.93 -5.70
CA VAL A 27 2.16 4.67 -6.44
C VAL A 27 1.20 3.56 -6.02
N GLY A 28 0.43 3.74 -4.94
CA GLY A 28 -0.60 2.79 -4.55
C GLY A 28 -1.09 2.97 -3.12
N THR A 29 -1.96 2.05 -2.68
CA THR A 29 -2.59 2.12 -1.36
C THR A 29 -2.58 0.74 -0.71
N ILE A 30 -2.22 0.66 0.57
CA ILE A 30 -2.39 -0.54 1.39
C ILE A 30 -3.67 -0.36 2.21
N ILE A 31 -4.52 -1.38 2.25
CA ILE A 31 -5.66 -1.43 3.18
C ILE A 31 -5.54 -2.67 4.06
N LYS A 32 -6.19 -2.65 5.22
CA LYS A 32 -6.34 -3.84 6.05
C LYS A 32 -7.71 -4.46 5.80
N ASN A 33 -7.74 -5.63 5.18
CA ASN A 33 -8.96 -6.36 4.91
C ASN A 33 -9.58 -6.81 6.24
N SER A 34 -10.77 -6.30 6.57
CA SER A 34 -11.44 -6.60 7.84
C SER A 34 -11.93 -8.05 7.94
N ASN A 35 -12.12 -8.74 6.82
CA ASN A 35 -12.59 -10.13 6.79
C ASN A 35 -11.43 -11.12 6.96
N SER A 36 -10.32 -10.92 6.24
CA SER A 36 -9.17 -11.83 6.28
C SER A 36 -8.09 -11.43 7.30
N GLY A 37 -8.09 -10.17 7.74
CA GLY A 37 -7.03 -9.59 8.57
C GLY A 37 -5.74 -9.28 7.82
N ASN A 38 -5.65 -9.60 6.53
CA ASN A 38 -4.48 -9.36 5.69
C ASN A 38 -4.37 -7.88 5.32
N TYR A 39 -3.13 -7.43 5.11
CA TYR A 39 -2.83 -6.21 4.39
C TYR A 39 -2.90 -6.49 2.89
N GLU A 40 -3.61 -5.64 2.16
CA GLU A 40 -3.78 -5.74 0.72
C GLU A 40 -3.21 -4.48 0.07
N TYR A 41 -2.24 -4.64 -0.84
CA TYR A 41 -1.65 -3.55 -1.59
C TYR A 41 -2.28 -3.46 -2.99
N PHE A 42 -2.77 -2.27 -3.32
CA PHE A 42 -3.35 -1.91 -4.61
C PHE A 42 -2.41 -0.94 -5.32
N PRO A 43 -1.68 -1.39 -6.36
CA PRO A 43 -0.78 -0.52 -7.13
C PRO A 43 -1.54 0.40 -8.08
N GLY A 44 -0.98 1.59 -8.30
CA GLY A 44 -1.44 2.58 -9.27
C GLY A 44 -2.02 3.85 -8.65
N ALA A 45 -1.78 4.99 -9.32
CA ALA A 45 -2.34 6.30 -8.97
C ALA A 45 -3.85 6.42 -9.24
N HIS A 46 -4.43 5.48 -9.99
CA HIS A 46 -5.78 5.60 -10.56
C HIS A 46 -6.79 4.52 -10.11
N ASN A 47 -6.61 3.91 -8.93
CA ASN A 47 -7.58 2.98 -8.33
C ASN A 47 -8.03 1.83 -9.27
N TYR A 48 -7.21 1.41 -10.24
CA TYR A 48 -7.53 0.25 -11.07
C TYR A 48 -7.30 -1.02 -10.25
N LEU A 49 -8.41 -1.60 -9.81
CA LEU A 49 -8.54 -2.84 -9.04
C LEU A 49 -8.17 -4.08 -9.91
N SER A 50 -7.02 -4.05 -10.59
CA SER A 50 -6.62 -5.14 -11.50
C SER A 50 -5.96 -6.31 -10.75
N PHE A 51 -5.22 -6.03 -9.67
CA PHE A 51 -4.59 -7.06 -8.82
C PHE A 51 -4.27 -6.50 -7.43
N SER A 52 -4.31 -7.35 -6.41
CA SER A 52 -3.91 -7.00 -5.04
C SER A 52 -2.88 -8.00 -4.51
N GLU A 53 -1.75 -7.52 -4.00
CA GLU A 53 -0.86 -8.36 -3.21
C GLU A 53 -1.36 -8.44 -1.77
N GLN A 54 -1.28 -9.63 -1.15
CA GLN A 54 -1.72 -9.84 0.23
C GLN A 54 -0.57 -10.30 1.13
N ASP A 55 -0.53 -9.77 2.35
CA ASP A 55 0.41 -10.19 3.38
C ASP A 55 -0.21 -10.04 4.78
N LYS A 56 0.15 -10.91 5.72
CA LYS A 56 -0.31 -10.82 7.11
C LYS A 56 0.41 -9.73 7.91
N ASN A 57 1.56 -9.27 7.43
CA ASN A 57 2.42 -8.32 8.12
C ASN A 57 2.69 -7.09 7.26
N LEU A 58 2.43 -5.91 7.83
CA LEU A 58 2.57 -4.62 7.15
C LEU A 58 4.02 -4.35 6.71
N ASP A 59 5.02 -4.64 7.54
CA ASP A 59 6.42 -4.41 7.19
C ASP A 59 6.89 -5.34 6.07
N SER A 60 6.38 -6.57 6.04
CA SER A 60 6.64 -7.52 4.97
C SER A 60 6.01 -7.06 3.66
N MET A 61 4.80 -6.49 3.72
CA MET A 61 4.16 -5.84 2.58
C MET A 61 4.99 -4.67 2.06
N LYS A 62 5.41 -3.74 2.93
CA LYS A 62 6.25 -2.58 2.55
C LYS A 62 7.52 -3.02 1.83
N LYS A 63 8.22 -4.03 2.36
CA LYS A 63 9.42 -4.61 1.72
C LYS A 63 9.14 -5.26 0.36
N LYS A 64 7.98 -5.88 0.17
CA LYS A 64 7.58 -6.44 -1.13
C LYS A 64 7.36 -5.34 -2.15
N ILE A 65 6.65 -4.29 -1.76
CA ILE A 65 6.41 -3.11 -2.60
C ILE A 65 7.73 -2.46 -3.00
N GLU A 66 8.64 -2.22 -2.04
CA GLU A 66 9.95 -1.64 -2.33
C GLU A 66 10.79 -2.49 -3.30
N LYS A 67 10.62 -3.82 -3.28
CA LYS A 67 11.32 -4.74 -4.18
C LYS A 67 10.72 -4.85 -5.57
N SER A 68 9.48 -4.42 -5.78
CA SER A 68 8.81 -4.49 -7.08
C SER A 68 9.04 -3.27 -7.97
N PHE A 69 9.81 -2.28 -7.49
CA PHE A 69 10.12 -1.01 -8.14
C PHE A 69 11.61 -0.81 -8.41
#